data_AF-A0A2I0P1A9-F1
#
_entry.id   AF-A0A2I0P1A9-F1
#
_cell.length_a   1.000
_cell.length_b   1.000
_cell.length_c   1.000
_cell.angle_alpha   90.00
_cell.angle_beta   90.00
_cell.angle_gamma   90.00
#
_symmetry.space_group_name_H-M   'P 1'
#
loop_
_entity.id
_entity.type
_entity.pdbx_description
1 polymer ?
#
loop_
_entity_poly.entity_id
_entity_poly.type
_entity_poly.pdbx_seq_one_letter_code
_entity_poly.pdbx_strand_id
1 'polypeptide(L)'
;MSWSILQDPFFWTAFIISLYLIPPIIVSIWRVIKKPKEQTWNLHLHDMTQVIQSLLAVPLINLTFLPYEAFIALDAIFRSCWRMIRSHHHLLEWTTHQEAGKAGNYEVVQSYRIMWPAPVIGVTLLSLLVLIRPISSPAVAVFALAWIVSPIISWWISQPIIARITSLTLEQERFLRGIARRTWRFFETFITVEDHYLLPDNFQEYPVQVVAHRTSPTNIGLSLLASLTAYDFGYIPMSILIERTKKTFTTMGQLNRYRGHFYNWYNTITLEPLIPRYISTVDSGNLVGDLLVLKQGLYELPASPVLSKGFADGLSDTLNLLSDTIDAVKGENNRATLVSVRYKIAELKNGGAVIPGPTMEALRHLTYLDEIASEVLAALSTYPDSEVRWWAFSTKQQIEAHVKDFKTFVSWESTCSPPDTILDEVPQNLSPYVSLICTKLEELNRQIPTIRDVAGIKQDLLTQIGPLLEWINTTGNSGSISCSGHQWLIQTLEEMRSSSERAEEFIQSITLLADQSISFSEIDYEFLYDHESDL
;
A
#
# COMPACT_ATOMS: atom_id res chain seq x y z
N MET A 1 48.47 -8.50 -25.29
CA MET A 1 49.04 -9.25 -26.43
C MET A 1 48.64 -8.64 -27.78
N SER A 2 47.35 -8.34 -28.00
CA SER A 2 46.86 -7.70 -29.24
C SER A 2 47.58 -6.40 -29.61
N TRP A 3 47.89 -5.56 -28.63
CA TRP A 3 48.53 -4.26 -28.86
C TRP A 3 50.07 -4.31 -28.96
N SER A 4 50.70 -5.42 -28.57
CA SER A 4 52.16 -5.52 -28.46
C SER A 4 52.79 -6.56 -29.38
N ILE A 5 52.07 -7.64 -29.70
CA ILE A 5 52.61 -8.82 -30.40
C ILE A 5 51.90 -9.06 -31.74
N LEU A 6 50.59 -8.82 -31.82
CA LEU A 6 49.81 -9.13 -33.03
C LEU A 6 49.95 -8.05 -34.12
N GLN A 7 49.82 -8.48 -35.37
CA GLN A 7 49.67 -7.57 -36.51
C GLN A 7 48.27 -6.93 -36.48
N ASP A 8 48.21 -5.65 -36.84
CA ASP A 8 47.01 -4.80 -36.85
C ASP A 8 46.27 -4.68 -35.48
N PRO A 9 46.78 -3.83 -34.56
CA PRO A 9 46.15 -3.54 -33.28
C PRO A 9 44.73 -2.97 -33.40
N PHE A 10 44.39 -2.30 -34.51
CA PHE A 10 43.10 -1.68 -34.70
C PHE A 10 42.03 -2.75 -34.94
N PHE A 11 42.30 -3.72 -35.82
CA PHE A 11 41.40 -4.84 -36.07
C PHE A 11 41.02 -5.58 -34.78
N TRP A 12 42.00 -5.95 -33.95
CA TRP A 12 41.75 -6.68 -32.71
C TRP A 12 40.98 -5.85 -31.67
N THR A 13 41.23 -4.55 -31.62
CA THR A 13 40.49 -3.66 -30.72
C THR A 13 39.04 -3.51 -31.17
N ALA A 14 38.81 -3.32 -32.48
CA ALA A 14 37.48 -3.26 -33.06
C ALA A 14 36.72 -4.58 -32.87
N PHE A 15 37.40 -5.73 -33.01
CA PHE A 15 36.82 -7.05 -32.77
C PHE A 15 36.37 -7.24 -31.32
N ILE A 16 37.20 -6.87 -30.33
CA ILE A 16 36.81 -6.97 -28.92
C ILE A 16 35.64 -6.04 -28.62
N ILE A 17 35.69 -4.78 -29.06
CA ILE A 17 34.60 -3.82 -28.88
C ILE A 17 33.30 -4.35 -29.51
N SER A 18 33.39 -4.97 -30.69
CA SER A 18 32.22 -5.48 -31.39
C SER A 18 31.55 -6.63 -30.66
N LEU A 19 32.31 -7.51 -29.99
CA LEU A 19 31.74 -8.57 -29.14
C LEU A 19 30.87 -8.02 -28.01
N TYR A 20 31.22 -6.86 -27.46
CA TYR A 20 30.46 -6.21 -26.39
C TYR A 20 29.32 -5.32 -26.90
N LEU A 21 29.48 -4.65 -28.05
CA LEU A 21 28.52 -3.66 -28.54
C LEU A 21 27.53 -4.20 -29.59
N ILE A 22 27.88 -5.20 -30.39
CA ILE A 22 26.96 -5.74 -31.42
C ILE A 22 25.69 -6.32 -30.78
N PRO A 23 25.75 -7.20 -29.77
CA PRO A 23 24.54 -7.75 -29.16
C PRO A 23 23.55 -6.68 -28.63
N PRO A 24 23.96 -5.69 -27.80
CA PRO A 24 23.05 -4.67 -27.32
C PRO A 24 22.54 -3.74 -28.43
N ILE A 25 23.34 -3.48 -29.48
CA ILE A 25 22.87 -2.71 -30.65
C ILE A 25 21.77 -3.48 -31.38
N ILE A 26 21.95 -4.79 -31.64
CA ILE A 26 20.93 -5.63 -32.28
C ILE A 26 19.65 -5.67 -31.43
N VAL A 27 19.78 -5.86 -30.12
CA VAL A 27 18.63 -5.88 -29.19
C VAL A 27 17.93 -4.53 -29.16
N SER A 28 18.67 -3.42 -29.16
CA SER A 28 18.12 -2.06 -29.20
C SER A 28 17.33 -1.82 -30.48
N ILE A 29 17.89 -2.15 -31.64
CA ILE A 29 17.22 -2.04 -32.94
C ILE A 29 15.95 -2.91 -32.95
N TRP A 30 16.06 -4.15 -32.48
CA TRP A 30 14.91 -5.07 -32.44
C TRP A 30 13.79 -4.55 -31.53
N ARG A 31 14.11 -4.01 -30.35
CA ARG A 31 13.12 -3.43 -29.42
C ARG A 31 12.44 -2.19 -29.99
N VAL A 32 13.19 -1.32 -30.68
CA VAL A 32 12.62 -0.15 -31.35
C VAL A 32 11.63 -0.57 -32.44
N ILE A 33 11.97 -1.60 -33.24
CA ILE A 33 11.10 -2.12 -34.30
C ILE A 33 9.89 -2.84 -33.72
N LYS A 34 10.08 -3.68 -32.69
CA LYS A 34 9.04 -4.53 -32.10
C LYS A 34 8.24 -3.78 -31.03
N LYS A 35 7.51 -2.77 -31.47
CA LYS A 35 6.55 -2.03 -30.64
C LYS A 35 5.42 -2.95 -30.13
N PRO A 36 5.10 -2.98 -28.82
CA PRO A 36 3.91 -3.64 -28.30
C PRO A 36 2.62 -3.07 -28.91
N LYS A 37 1.61 -3.93 -29.13
CA LYS A 37 0.33 -3.51 -29.73
C LYS A 37 -0.43 -2.50 -28.85
N GLU A 38 -0.27 -2.59 -27.54
CA GLU A 38 -0.99 -1.81 -26.53
C GLU A 38 -0.40 -0.41 -26.28
N GLN A 39 0.84 -0.15 -26.69
CA GLN A 39 1.50 1.15 -26.47
C GLN A 39 1.30 2.12 -27.65
N THR A 40 1.46 3.42 -27.43
CA THR A 40 1.54 4.42 -28.53
C THR A 40 2.99 4.57 -29.01
N TRP A 41 3.21 5.06 -30.23
CA TRP A 41 4.58 5.27 -30.74
C TRP A 41 5.35 6.33 -29.95
N ASN A 42 4.68 7.36 -29.43
CA ASN A 42 5.31 8.40 -28.62
C ASN A 42 5.84 7.85 -27.30
N LEU A 43 5.01 7.04 -26.60
CA LEU A 43 5.42 6.38 -25.35
C LEU A 43 6.54 5.38 -25.61
N HIS A 44 6.39 4.54 -26.65
CA HIS A 44 7.41 3.56 -27.03
C HIS A 44 8.76 4.23 -27.31
N LEU A 45 8.80 5.28 -28.12
CA LEU A 45 10.05 5.99 -28.41
C LEU A 45 10.64 6.68 -27.19
N HIS A 46 9.81 7.23 -26.29
CA HIS A 46 10.26 7.82 -25.04
C HIS A 46 10.92 6.76 -24.13
N ASP A 47 10.24 5.63 -23.90
CA ASP A 47 10.76 4.52 -23.09
C ASP A 47 12.05 3.93 -23.71
N MET A 48 12.12 3.88 -25.05
CA MET A 48 13.31 3.39 -25.75
C MET A 48 14.54 4.25 -25.49
N THR A 49 14.41 5.55 -25.20
CA THR A 49 15.59 6.37 -24.88
C THR A 49 16.31 5.86 -23.63
N GLN A 50 15.58 5.56 -22.56
CA GLN A 50 16.13 5.03 -21.30
C GLN A 50 16.65 3.60 -21.48
N VAL A 51 15.94 2.79 -22.26
CA VAL A 51 16.35 1.41 -22.57
C VAL A 51 17.63 1.38 -23.40
N ILE A 52 17.76 2.22 -24.42
CA ILE A 52 18.97 2.29 -25.25
C ILE A 52 20.15 2.82 -24.43
N GLN A 53 19.92 3.84 -23.60
CA GLN A 53 20.95 4.36 -22.69
C GLN A 53 21.47 3.26 -21.77
N SER A 54 20.60 2.50 -21.11
CA SER A 54 21.03 1.40 -20.22
C SER A 54 21.72 0.27 -20.99
N LEU A 55 21.19 -0.15 -22.15
CA LEU A 55 21.75 -1.22 -22.98
C LEU A 55 23.16 -0.90 -23.53
N LEU A 56 23.47 0.38 -23.77
CA LEU A 56 24.78 0.80 -24.25
C LEU A 56 25.72 1.20 -23.11
N ALA A 57 25.21 1.83 -22.06
CA ALA A 57 26.02 2.29 -20.92
C ALA A 57 26.66 1.11 -20.17
N VAL A 58 25.91 0.03 -19.94
CA VAL A 58 26.41 -1.13 -19.18
C VAL A 58 27.64 -1.78 -19.86
N PRO A 59 27.62 -2.16 -21.15
CA PRO A 59 28.80 -2.66 -21.84
C PRO A 59 30.00 -1.71 -21.82
N LEU A 60 29.75 -0.39 -21.97
CA LEU A 60 30.82 0.62 -21.95
C LEU A 60 31.45 0.76 -20.56
N ILE A 61 30.64 0.69 -19.50
CA ILE A 61 31.11 0.67 -18.11
C ILE A 61 31.92 -0.61 -17.86
N ASN A 62 31.43 -1.77 -18.30
CA ASN A 62 32.16 -3.04 -18.16
C ASN A 62 33.52 -2.99 -18.86
N LEU A 63 33.61 -2.42 -20.07
CA LEU A 63 34.89 -2.21 -20.77
C LEU A 63 35.85 -1.30 -19.98
N THR A 64 35.30 -0.34 -19.24
CA THR A 64 36.05 0.60 -18.40
C THR A 64 36.53 -0.07 -17.10
N PHE A 65 35.75 -1.01 -16.55
CA PHE A 65 36.05 -1.74 -15.31
C PHE A 65 36.77 -3.07 -15.54
N LEU A 66 36.94 -3.46 -16.80
CA LEU A 66 37.47 -4.76 -17.21
C LEU A 66 38.74 -5.21 -16.48
N PRO A 67 39.77 -4.37 -16.23
CA PRO A 67 40.95 -4.83 -15.50
C PRO A 67 40.68 -5.13 -14.03
N TYR A 68 39.79 -4.37 -13.40
CA TYR A 68 39.37 -4.59 -12.02
C TYR A 68 38.51 -5.86 -11.91
N GLU A 69 37.52 -6.02 -12.80
CA GLU A 69 36.69 -7.23 -12.85
C GLU A 69 37.52 -8.48 -13.11
N ALA A 70 38.50 -8.40 -14.04
CA ALA A 70 39.41 -9.50 -14.31
C ALA A 70 40.24 -9.87 -13.07
N PHE A 71 40.73 -8.89 -12.31
CA PHE A 71 41.47 -9.15 -11.08
C PHE A 71 40.61 -9.82 -10.02
N ILE A 72 39.40 -9.29 -9.76
CA ILE A 72 38.47 -9.87 -8.78
C ILE A 72 38.03 -11.27 -9.20
N ALA A 73 37.72 -11.49 -10.48
CA ALA A 73 37.36 -12.80 -11.00
C ALA A 73 38.51 -13.80 -10.85
N LEU A 74 39.75 -13.40 -11.15
CA LEU A 74 40.92 -14.26 -10.96
C LEU A 74 41.13 -14.60 -9.47
N ASP A 75 41.07 -13.61 -8.58
CA ASP A 75 41.17 -13.83 -7.13
C ASP A 75 40.06 -14.79 -6.64
N ALA A 76 38.82 -14.57 -7.07
CA ALA A 76 37.69 -15.45 -6.74
C ALA A 76 37.88 -16.86 -7.27
N ILE A 77 38.35 -17.05 -8.52
CA ILE A 77 38.64 -18.36 -9.10
C ILE A 77 39.72 -19.06 -8.26
N PHE A 78 40.85 -18.41 -7.99
CA PHE A 78 41.94 -19.02 -7.23
C PHE A 78 41.52 -19.37 -5.80
N ARG A 79 40.82 -18.46 -5.10
CA ARG A 79 40.31 -18.71 -3.75
C ARG A 79 39.28 -19.83 -3.73
N SER A 80 38.35 -19.85 -4.69
CA SER A 80 37.33 -20.89 -4.77
C SER A 80 37.95 -22.24 -5.06
N CYS A 81 38.87 -22.34 -6.04
CA CYS A 81 39.60 -23.58 -6.31
C CYS A 81 40.40 -24.04 -5.09
N TRP A 82 41.08 -23.13 -4.39
CA TRP A 82 41.82 -23.47 -3.17
C TRP A 82 40.90 -23.97 -2.05
N ARG A 83 39.77 -23.28 -1.82
CA ARG A 83 38.79 -23.65 -0.81
C ARG A 83 38.11 -24.97 -1.11
N MET A 84 37.76 -25.23 -2.37
CA MET A 84 37.10 -26.47 -2.78
C MET A 84 38.04 -27.69 -2.80
N ILE A 85 39.30 -27.51 -3.19
CA ILE A 85 40.23 -28.62 -3.42
C ILE A 85 41.08 -28.91 -2.19
N ARG A 86 41.38 -27.88 -1.38
CA ARG A 86 42.39 -28.00 -0.32
C ARG A 86 41.90 -27.58 1.06
N SER A 87 41.34 -26.38 1.24
CA SER A 87 41.04 -25.91 2.59
C SER A 87 39.70 -26.38 3.15
N HIS A 88 38.68 -26.58 2.31
CA HIS A 88 37.30 -26.93 2.71
C HIS A 88 36.66 -26.02 3.78
N HIS A 89 37.18 -24.80 3.97
CA HIS A 89 36.69 -23.80 4.93
C HIS A 89 36.11 -22.57 4.20
N HIS A 90 35.11 -21.91 4.79
CA HIS A 90 34.45 -20.69 4.28
C HIS A 90 33.90 -20.82 2.86
N LEU A 91 33.16 -21.92 2.61
CA LEU A 91 32.54 -22.22 1.31
C LEU A 91 31.28 -21.37 1.03
N LEU A 92 30.78 -20.63 2.04
CA LEU A 92 29.57 -19.80 1.98
C LEU A 92 29.83 -18.35 2.44
N GLU A 93 30.97 -17.77 2.08
CA GLU A 93 31.16 -16.31 2.24
C GLU A 93 30.22 -15.56 1.27
N TRP A 94 29.09 -15.12 1.79
CA TRP A 94 28.12 -14.30 1.07
C TRP A 94 28.12 -12.90 1.67
N THR A 95 28.55 -11.90 0.92
CA THR A 95 28.35 -10.50 1.31
C THR A 95 26.89 -10.17 1.07
N THR A 96 26.16 -9.80 2.13
CA THR A 96 24.75 -9.42 1.97
C THR A 96 24.63 -8.17 1.11
N HIS A 97 23.55 -8.08 0.31
CA HIS A 97 23.29 -6.90 -0.52
C HIS A 97 23.21 -5.60 0.31
N GLN A 98 22.86 -5.72 1.60
CA GLN A 98 22.79 -4.62 2.56
C GLN A 98 24.19 -4.16 3.03
N GLU A 99 25.13 -5.08 3.26
CA GLU A 99 26.54 -4.76 3.52
C GLU A 99 27.23 -4.19 2.29
N ALA A 100 26.94 -4.71 1.10
CA ALA A 100 27.39 -4.15 -0.17
C ALA A 100 26.78 -2.76 -0.45
N GLY A 101 25.59 -2.44 0.10
CA GLY A 101 24.97 -1.11 0.00
C GLY A 101 25.56 -0.07 0.95
N LYS A 102 25.98 -0.48 2.16
CA LYS A 102 26.69 0.40 3.12
C LYS A 102 28.07 0.86 2.61
N ALA A 103 28.60 0.17 1.61
CA ALA A 103 29.78 0.57 0.84
C ALA A 103 29.55 1.83 -0.05
N GLY A 104 28.32 2.32 -0.21
CA GLY A 104 27.99 3.42 -1.13
C GLY A 104 28.53 4.82 -0.77
N ASN A 105 29.08 5.02 0.45
CA ASN A 105 29.63 6.31 0.90
C ASN A 105 31.15 6.42 0.73
N TYR A 106 31.73 5.75 -0.27
CA TYR A 106 33.15 5.83 -0.51
C TYR A 106 33.56 7.20 -1.06
N GLU A 107 34.60 7.78 -0.50
CA GLU A 107 35.31 8.90 -1.13
C GLU A 107 36.07 8.40 -2.36
N VAL A 108 36.38 9.30 -3.30
CA VAL A 108 37.16 8.98 -4.52
C VAL A 108 38.44 8.20 -4.19
N VAL A 109 39.13 8.57 -3.10
CA VAL A 109 40.36 7.90 -2.64
C VAL A 109 40.11 6.43 -2.29
N GLN A 110 38.97 6.12 -1.68
CA GLN A 110 38.61 4.75 -1.32
C GLN A 110 38.26 3.92 -2.56
N SER A 111 37.61 4.51 -3.57
CA SER A 111 37.41 3.85 -4.87
C SER A 111 38.75 3.52 -5.53
N TYR A 112 39.76 4.40 -5.47
CA TYR A 112 41.12 4.11 -5.96
C TYR A 112 41.82 3.00 -5.17
N ARG A 113 41.56 2.86 -3.86
CA ARG A 113 42.11 1.77 -3.04
C ARG A 113 41.50 0.41 -3.39
N ILE A 114 40.20 0.37 -3.63
CA ILE A 114 39.49 -0.85 -3.98
C ILE A 114 39.84 -1.27 -5.42
N MET A 115 39.79 -0.33 -6.36
CA MET A 115 39.98 -0.57 -7.79
C MET A 115 41.42 -0.34 -8.27
N TRP A 116 42.41 -0.38 -7.37
CA TRP A 116 43.82 -0.10 -7.66
C TRP A 116 44.42 -0.88 -8.86
N PRO A 117 44.01 -2.13 -9.21
CA PRO A 117 44.59 -2.83 -10.34
C PRO A 117 44.36 -2.12 -11.67
N ALA A 118 43.22 -1.45 -11.84
CA ALA A 118 42.87 -0.80 -13.10
C ALA A 118 43.77 0.40 -13.43
N PRO A 119 44.01 1.36 -12.51
CA PRO A 119 45.00 2.43 -12.73
C PRO A 119 46.43 1.92 -12.92
N VAL A 120 46.87 0.90 -12.17
CA VAL A 120 48.21 0.34 -12.33
C VAL A 120 48.41 -0.25 -13.73
N ILE A 121 47.43 -1.00 -14.23
CA ILE A 121 47.47 -1.57 -15.58
C ILE A 121 47.44 -0.44 -16.63
N GLY A 122 46.58 0.57 -16.46
CA GLY A 122 46.50 1.72 -17.35
C GLY A 122 47.82 2.52 -17.43
N VAL A 123 48.42 2.88 -16.29
CA VAL A 123 49.71 3.61 -16.24
C VAL A 123 50.84 2.78 -16.86
N THR A 124 50.85 1.47 -16.58
CA THR A 124 51.83 0.55 -17.17
C THR A 124 51.71 0.53 -18.70
N LEU A 125 50.49 0.44 -19.23
CA LEU A 125 50.25 0.47 -20.67
C LEU A 125 50.66 1.80 -21.32
N LEU A 126 50.34 2.95 -20.70
CA LEU A 126 50.78 4.26 -21.19
C LEU A 126 52.32 4.37 -21.18
N SER A 127 52.97 3.85 -20.14
CA SER A 127 54.44 3.89 -20.04
C SER A 127 55.10 3.02 -21.13
N LEU A 128 54.57 1.81 -21.36
CA LEU A 128 55.03 0.92 -22.43
C LEU A 128 54.82 1.52 -23.83
N LEU A 129 53.74 2.29 -24.00
CA LEU A 129 53.44 3.04 -25.22
C LEU A 129 54.59 3.97 -25.61
N VAL A 130 55.06 4.76 -24.63
CA VAL A 130 56.12 5.76 -24.80
C VAL A 130 57.48 5.09 -25.02
N LEU A 131 57.75 3.99 -24.31
CA LEU A 131 59.07 3.38 -24.26
C LEU A 131 59.38 2.43 -25.44
N ILE A 132 58.38 1.72 -25.97
CA ILE A 132 58.63 0.59 -26.88
C ILE A 132 58.25 0.91 -28.33
N ARG A 133 57.18 1.67 -28.60
CA ARG A 133 56.77 2.08 -29.97
C ARG A 133 55.92 3.37 -29.98
N PRO A 134 56.45 4.51 -30.46
CA PRO A 134 55.68 5.75 -30.63
C PRO A 134 54.54 5.65 -31.69
N ILE A 135 54.50 4.57 -32.48
CA ILE A 135 53.49 4.31 -33.55
C ILE A 135 52.27 3.55 -32.97
N SER A 136 52.01 3.68 -31.69
CA SER A 136 50.90 2.99 -31.05
C SER A 136 49.55 3.56 -31.46
N SER A 137 48.58 2.68 -31.71
CA SER A 137 47.19 3.06 -32.01
C SER A 137 46.61 3.96 -30.91
N PRO A 138 45.97 5.10 -31.26
CA PRO A 138 45.25 5.96 -30.30
C PRO A 138 44.26 5.20 -29.42
N ALA A 139 43.75 4.05 -29.89
CA ALA A 139 42.84 3.21 -29.12
C ALA A 139 43.45 2.70 -27.80
N VAL A 140 44.76 2.40 -27.76
CA VAL A 140 45.44 1.93 -26.54
C VAL A 140 45.45 3.03 -25.48
N ALA A 141 45.71 4.28 -25.89
CA ALA A 141 45.69 5.41 -25.00
C ALA A 141 44.29 5.65 -24.42
N VAL A 142 43.23 5.50 -25.24
CA VAL A 142 41.83 5.63 -24.79
C VAL A 142 41.50 4.60 -23.71
N PHE A 143 41.80 3.32 -23.92
CA PHE A 143 41.54 2.29 -22.90
C PHE A 143 42.39 2.48 -21.64
N ALA A 144 43.66 2.81 -21.79
CA ALA A 144 44.55 3.01 -20.65
C ALA A 144 44.09 4.20 -19.78
N LEU A 145 43.67 5.31 -20.41
CA LEU A 145 43.06 6.44 -19.70
C LEU A 145 41.72 6.07 -19.06
N ALA A 146 40.86 5.34 -19.77
CA ALA A 146 39.59 4.85 -19.21
C ALA A 146 39.82 4.00 -17.95
N TRP A 147 40.82 3.13 -17.96
CA TRP A 147 41.16 2.29 -16.80
C TRP A 147 41.76 3.08 -15.63
N ILE A 148 42.52 4.15 -15.90
CA ILE A 148 43.02 5.08 -14.87
C ILE A 148 41.86 5.86 -14.21
N VAL A 149 40.87 6.26 -15.01
CA VAL A 149 39.72 7.05 -14.56
C VAL A 149 38.58 6.16 -14.05
N SER A 150 38.65 4.84 -14.25
CA SER A 150 37.62 3.88 -13.82
C SER A 150 37.19 4.02 -12.34
N PRO A 151 38.08 4.29 -11.36
CA PRO A 151 37.64 4.47 -9.98
C PRO A 151 36.82 5.74 -9.77
N ILE A 152 37.08 6.80 -10.54
CA ILE A 152 36.28 8.04 -10.52
C ILE A 152 34.89 7.78 -11.08
N ILE A 153 34.81 7.02 -12.18
CA ILE A 153 33.53 6.65 -12.79
C ILE A 153 32.71 5.80 -11.82
N SER A 154 33.33 4.80 -11.17
CA SER A 154 32.69 4.00 -10.12
C SER A 154 32.18 4.87 -8.97
N TRP A 155 33.01 5.78 -8.45
CA TRP A 155 32.60 6.72 -7.42
C TRP A 155 31.38 7.56 -7.83
N TRP A 156 31.39 8.07 -9.06
CA TRP A 156 30.33 8.93 -9.58
C TRP A 156 29.00 8.20 -9.75
N ILE A 157 29.00 6.97 -10.30
CA ILE A 157 27.77 6.18 -10.48
C ILE A 157 27.24 5.59 -9.16
N SER A 158 28.10 5.45 -8.14
CA SER A 158 27.71 4.95 -6.81
C SER A 158 27.15 6.05 -5.91
N GLN A 159 27.15 7.32 -6.33
CA GLN A 159 26.54 8.40 -5.54
C GLN A 159 25.04 8.14 -5.34
N PRO A 160 24.49 8.45 -4.16
CA PRO A 160 23.07 8.28 -3.89
C PRO A 160 22.27 9.09 -4.91
N ILE A 161 21.38 8.41 -5.62
CA ILE A 161 20.41 9.07 -6.50
C ILE A 161 19.45 9.83 -5.57
N ILE A 162 19.61 11.15 -5.49
CA ILE A 162 18.63 12.00 -4.81
C ILE A 162 17.33 11.86 -5.60
N ALA A 163 16.38 11.12 -5.05
CA ALA A 163 15.06 10.97 -5.63
C ALA A 163 14.46 12.37 -5.81
N ARG A 164 14.30 12.80 -7.07
CA ARG A 164 13.53 14.01 -7.35
C ARG A 164 12.08 13.69 -7.05
N ILE A 165 11.53 14.31 -6.01
CA ILE A 165 10.10 14.24 -5.74
C ILE A 165 9.42 14.94 -6.92
N THR A 166 8.84 14.14 -7.81
CA THR A 166 8.11 14.66 -8.96
C THR A 166 6.73 15.03 -8.45
N SER A 167 6.38 16.32 -8.47
CA SER A 167 5.03 16.74 -8.12
C SER A 167 4.07 16.26 -9.20
N LEU A 168 3.09 15.44 -8.83
CA LEU A 168 2.03 15.01 -9.73
C LEU A 168 1.11 16.20 -10.03
N THR A 169 0.65 16.31 -11.28
CA THR A 169 -0.47 17.21 -11.60
C THR A 169 -1.77 16.63 -11.04
N LEU A 170 -2.78 17.48 -10.83
CA LEU A 170 -4.10 17.05 -10.37
C LEU A 170 -4.73 15.98 -11.29
N GLU A 171 -4.46 16.07 -12.60
CA GLU A 171 -4.93 15.08 -13.59
C GLU A 171 -4.22 13.73 -13.42
N GLN A 172 -2.90 13.74 -13.20
CA GLN A 172 -2.13 12.52 -12.93
C GLN A 172 -2.57 11.87 -11.62
N GLU A 173 -2.80 12.66 -10.57
CA GLU A 173 -3.31 12.16 -9.30
C GLU A 173 -4.69 11.53 -9.47
N ARG A 174 -5.65 12.23 -10.11
CA ARG A 174 -6.98 11.67 -10.43
C ARG A 174 -6.88 10.36 -11.20
N PHE A 175 -5.98 10.28 -12.17
CA PHE A 175 -5.76 9.06 -12.95
C PHE A 175 -5.26 7.90 -12.07
N LEU A 176 -4.25 8.14 -11.23
CA LEU A 176 -3.70 7.12 -10.33
C LEU A 176 -4.69 6.69 -9.26
N ARG A 177 -5.46 7.61 -8.69
CA ARG A 177 -6.54 7.30 -7.74
C ARG A 177 -7.68 6.54 -8.39
N GLY A 178 -8.01 6.86 -9.64
CA GLY A 178 -8.94 6.08 -10.45
C GLY A 178 -8.46 4.65 -10.70
N ILE A 179 -7.16 4.44 -10.92
CA ILE A 179 -6.56 3.09 -10.95
C ILE A 179 -6.70 2.42 -9.59
N ALA A 180 -6.35 3.09 -8.49
CA ALA A 180 -6.46 2.51 -7.15
C ALA A 180 -7.89 2.04 -6.82
N ARG A 181 -8.92 2.85 -7.11
CA ARG A 181 -10.32 2.48 -6.91
C ARG A 181 -10.75 1.30 -7.79
N ARG A 182 -10.30 1.24 -9.06
CA ARG A 182 -10.53 0.08 -9.95
C ARG A 182 -9.81 -1.18 -9.46
N THR A 183 -8.60 -1.04 -8.94
CA THR A 183 -7.85 -2.14 -8.35
C THR A 183 -8.52 -2.64 -7.08
N TRP A 184 -9.05 -1.76 -6.23
CA TRP A 184 -9.80 -2.16 -5.05
C TRP A 184 -11.04 -3.01 -5.37
N ARG A 185 -11.73 -2.74 -6.49
CA ARG A 185 -12.85 -3.57 -6.96
C ARG A 185 -12.48 -5.05 -7.10
N PHE A 186 -11.22 -5.38 -7.43
CA PHE A 186 -10.75 -6.76 -7.43
C PHE A 186 -10.96 -7.42 -6.06
N PHE A 187 -10.56 -6.74 -4.98
CA PHE A 187 -10.71 -7.23 -3.60
C PHE A 187 -12.16 -7.21 -3.11
N GLU A 188 -13.01 -6.33 -3.64
CA GLU A 188 -14.47 -6.34 -3.39
C GLU A 188 -15.13 -7.54 -4.06
N THR A 189 -14.65 -7.92 -5.24
CA THR A 189 -15.27 -8.97 -6.07
C THR A 189 -14.81 -10.37 -5.68
N PHE A 190 -13.52 -10.55 -5.41
CA PHE A 190 -12.91 -11.88 -5.28
C PHE A 190 -12.65 -12.33 -3.84
N ILE A 191 -12.81 -11.45 -2.84
CA ILE A 191 -12.75 -11.86 -1.42
C ILE A 191 -14.17 -12.14 -0.95
N THR A 192 -14.58 -13.39 -1.11
CA THR A 192 -15.95 -13.84 -0.89
C THR A 192 -16.05 -14.80 0.30
N VAL A 193 -17.28 -15.13 0.69
CA VAL A 193 -17.53 -16.18 1.70
C VAL A 193 -17.16 -17.57 1.19
N GLU A 194 -17.30 -17.83 -0.11
CA GLU A 194 -16.98 -19.13 -0.75
C GLU A 194 -15.47 -19.43 -0.66
N ASP A 195 -14.64 -18.41 -0.85
CA ASP A 195 -13.19 -18.48 -0.71
C ASP A 195 -12.70 -18.24 0.73
N HIS A 196 -13.59 -18.35 1.73
CA HIS A 196 -13.27 -18.14 3.15
C HIS A 196 -12.58 -16.80 3.43
N TYR A 197 -12.93 -15.75 2.69
CA TYR A 197 -12.32 -14.43 2.77
C TYR A 197 -10.79 -14.43 2.52
N LEU A 198 -10.31 -15.40 1.73
CA LEU A 198 -8.96 -15.44 1.20
C LEU A 198 -8.96 -14.98 -0.26
N LEU A 199 -7.95 -14.20 -0.63
CA LEU A 199 -7.81 -13.73 -2.00
C LEU A 199 -7.30 -14.85 -2.91
N PRO A 200 -7.93 -15.11 -4.08
CA PRO A 200 -7.39 -16.04 -5.05
C PRO A 200 -6.09 -15.52 -5.67
N ASP A 201 -5.23 -16.45 -6.09
CA ASP A 201 -3.91 -16.16 -6.64
C ASP A 201 -3.97 -15.43 -7.97
N ASN A 202 -4.90 -15.83 -8.82
CA ASN A 202 -5.14 -15.15 -10.08
C ASN A 202 -6.60 -15.26 -10.52
N PHE A 203 -7.05 -14.19 -11.17
CA PHE A 203 -8.24 -14.19 -12.02
C PHE A 203 -7.79 -13.99 -13.45
N GLN A 204 -8.19 -14.90 -14.33
CA GLN A 204 -7.97 -14.77 -15.76
C GLN A 204 -9.28 -14.33 -16.39
N GLU A 205 -9.31 -13.17 -17.04
CA GLU A 205 -10.51 -12.68 -17.74
C GLU A 205 -10.63 -13.24 -19.17
N TYR A 206 -9.50 -13.33 -19.87
CA TYR A 206 -9.40 -13.80 -21.25
C TYR A 206 -8.44 -14.99 -21.34
N PRO A 207 -8.72 -16.05 -22.14
CA PRO A 207 -9.86 -16.21 -23.07
C PRO A 207 -11.18 -16.64 -22.42
N VAL A 208 -11.13 -17.18 -21.20
CA VAL A 208 -12.30 -17.59 -20.41
C VAL A 208 -12.07 -17.13 -18.98
N GLN A 209 -13.14 -16.65 -18.35
CA GLN A 209 -13.13 -16.24 -16.94
C GLN A 209 -12.87 -17.46 -16.05
N VAL A 210 -11.72 -17.46 -15.37
CA VAL A 210 -11.32 -18.52 -14.45
C VAL A 210 -10.71 -17.88 -13.20
N VAL A 211 -11.27 -18.21 -12.04
CA VAL A 211 -10.69 -17.91 -10.74
C VAL A 211 -9.84 -19.10 -10.32
N ALA A 212 -8.58 -18.88 -9.99
CA ALA A 212 -7.77 -19.91 -9.34
C ALA A 212 -8.06 -19.91 -7.86
N HIS A 213 -8.86 -20.89 -7.40
CA HIS A 213 -9.22 -21.10 -6.00
C HIS A 213 -8.03 -21.63 -5.18
N ARG A 214 -6.96 -20.84 -5.16
CA ARG A 214 -5.76 -21.06 -4.36
C ARG A 214 -5.22 -19.73 -3.87
N THR A 215 -4.54 -19.72 -2.73
CA THR A 215 -3.89 -18.52 -2.19
C THR A 215 -2.51 -18.85 -1.63
N SER A 216 -1.69 -17.82 -1.45
CA SER A 216 -0.34 -17.89 -0.86
C SER A 216 -0.24 -16.97 0.36
N PRO A 217 0.77 -17.16 1.22
CA PRO A 217 1.01 -16.25 2.35
C PRO A 217 1.17 -14.79 1.88
N THR A 218 1.86 -14.55 0.77
CA THR A 218 1.99 -13.21 0.15
C THR A 218 0.62 -12.64 -0.23
N ASN A 219 -0.24 -13.42 -0.89
CA ASN A 219 -1.55 -12.93 -1.32
C ASN A 219 -2.46 -12.61 -0.13
N ILE A 220 -2.38 -13.40 0.94
CA ILE A 220 -3.09 -13.13 2.20
C ILE A 220 -2.63 -11.79 2.78
N GLY A 221 -1.32 -11.58 2.94
CA GLY A 221 -0.74 -10.33 3.44
C GLY A 221 -1.16 -9.11 2.62
N LEU A 222 -1.00 -9.19 1.29
CA LEU A 222 -1.41 -8.13 0.38
C LEU A 222 -2.92 -7.83 0.44
N SER A 223 -3.77 -8.84 0.65
CA SER A 223 -5.22 -8.63 0.78
C SER A 223 -5.62 -7.86 2.04
N LEU A 224 -4.89 -8.09 3.15
CA LEU A 224 -5.07 -7.38 4.40
C LEU A 224 -4.63 -5.91 4.26
N LEU A 225 -3.45 -5.69 3.67
CA LEU A 225 -2.98 -4.33 3.40
C LEU A 225 -3.84 -3.59 2.39
N ALA A 226 -4.34 -4.26 1.35
CA ALA A 226 -5.29 -3.65 0.42
C ALA A 226 -6.57 -3.17 1.14
N SER A 227 -7.03 -3.92 2.16
CA SER A 227 -8.17 -3.50 2.99
C SER A 227 -7.83 -2.29 3.85
N LEU A 228 -6.64 -2.25 4.47
CA LEU A 228 -6.16 -1.07 5.21
C LEU A 228 -6.04 0.16 4.30
N THR A 229 -5.42 -0.01 3.13
CA THR A 229 -5.29 1.04 2.12
C THR A 229 -6.65 1.52 1.60
N ALA A 230 -7.65 0.65 1.49
CA ALA A 230 -9.01 1.06 1.11
C ALA A 230 -9.66 1.96 2.17
N TYR A 231 -9.38 1.73 3.45
CA TYR A 231 -9.79 2.64 4.53
C TYR A 231 -9.04 3.98 4.45
N ASP A 232 -7.74 3.96 4.18
CA ASP A 232 -6.93 5.18 4.03
C ASP A 232 -7.42 6.05 2.85
N PHE A 233 -7.81 5.42 1.74
CA PHE A 233 -8.43 6.09 0.60
C PHE A 233 -9.90 6.50 0.85
N GLY A 234 -10.52 6.11 1.97
CA GLY A 234 -11.92 6.41 2.27
C GLY A 234 -12.93 5.61 1.44
N TYR A 235 -12.51 4.51 0.83
CA TYR A 235 -13.38 3.60 0.07
C TYR A 235 -14.29 2.76 0.96
N ILE A 236 -13.79 2.40 2.15
CA ILE A 236 -14.54 1.67 3.18
C ILE A 236 -14.39 2.37 4.53
N PRO A 237 -15.40 2.30 5.41
CA PRO A 237 -15.27 2.80 6.76
C PRO A 237 -14.50 1.82 7.65
N MET A 238 -14.18 2.25 8.87
CA MET A 238 -13.35 1.50 9.81
C MET A 238 -13.98 0.15 10.18
N SER A 239 -15.31 0.07 10.34
CA SER A 239 -15.98 -1.20 10.68
C SER A 239 -15.76 -2.28 9.64
N ILE A 240 -15.79 -1.93 8.35
CA ILE A 240 -15.60 -2.88 7.24
C ILE A 240 -14.15 -3.38 7.21
N LEU A 241 -13.16 -2.51 7.47
CA LEU A 241 -11.75 -2.92 7.61
C LEU A 241 -11.60 -3.97 8.72
N ILE A 242 -12.17 -3.69 9.89
CA ILE A 242 -12.09 -4.60 11.05
C ILE A 242 -12.81 -5.91 10.79
N GLU A 243 -14.00 -5.87 10.18
CA GLU A 243 -14.76 -7.06 9.84
C GLU A 243 -14.01 -7.96 8.84
N ARG A 244 -13.46 -7.37 7.77
CA ARG A 244 -12.67 -8.11 6.76
C ARG A 244 -11.43 -8.74 7.37
N THR A 245 -10.67 -7.97 8.16
CA THR A 245 -9.47 -8.45 8.86
C THR A 245 -9.80 -9.60 9.79
N LYS A 246 -10.86 -9.47 10.60
CA LYS A 246 -11.31 -10.53 11.52
C LYS A 246 -11.69 -11.81 10.78
N LYS A 247 -12.39 -11.69 9.65
CA LYS A 247 -12.77 -12.83 8.81
C LYS A 247 -11.55 -13.55 8.24
N THR A 248 -10.60 -12.82 7.65
CA THR A 248 -9.36 -13.41 7.13
C THR A 248 -8.54 -14.05 8.25
N PHE A 249 -8.39 -13.42 9.41
CA PHE A 249 -7.66 -13.98 10.56
C PHE A 249 -8.31 -15.23 11.14
N THR A 250 -9.65 -15.27 11.18
CA THR A 250 -10.40 -16.46 11.57
C THR A 250 -10.08 -17.63 10.64
N THR A 251 -10.00 -17.39 9.33
CA THR A 251 -9.60 -18.40 8.35
C THR A 251 -8.13 -18.79 8.48
N MET A 252 -7.22 -17.83 8.65
CA MET A 252 -5.79 -18.11 8.87
C MET A 252 -5.55 -19.01 10.08
N GLY A 253 -6.34 -18.85 11.14
CA GLY A 253 -6.29 -19.71 12.33
C GLY A 253 -6.61 -21.19 12.05
N GLN A 254 -7.33 -21.48 10.96
CA GLN A 254 -7.72 -22.84 10.55
C GLN A 254 -6.72 -23.48 9.59
N LEU A 255 -5.81 -22.69 8.98
CA LEU A 255 -4.86 -23.21 8.01
C LEU A 255 -3.78 -24.05 8.71
N ASN A 256 -3.52 -25.24 8.14
CA ASN A 256 -2.41 -26.09 8.56
C ASN A 256 -1.08 -25.37 8.36
N ARG A 257 -0.23 -25.37 9.39
CA ARG A 257 1.08 -24.68 9.40
C ARG A 257 2.19 -25.67 9.75
N TYR A 258 3.42 -25.34 9.35
CA TYR A 258 4.62 -26.08 9.73
C TYR A 258 5.55 -25.14 10.50
N ARG A 259 5.71 -25.37 11.80
CA ARG A 259 6.57 -24.56 12.69
C ARG A 259 6.28 -23.04 12.59
N GLY A 260 5.00 -22.68 12.62
CA GLY A 260 4.55 -21.30 12.45
C GLY A 260 4.42 -20.85 10.99
N HIS A 261 5.16 -21.45 10.05
CA HIS A 261 5.04 -21.11 8.62
C HIS A 261 3.72 -21.60 8.02
N PHE A 262 3.13 -20.74 7.20
CA PHE A 262 2.09 -21.13 6.25
C PHE A 262 2.73 -21.84 5.04
N TYR A 263 2.06 -22.88 4.53
CA TYR A 263 2.43 -23.52 3.27
C TYR A 263 2.26 -22.54 2.10
N ASN A 264 3.04 -22.72 1.04
CA ASN A 264 3.01 -21.77 -0.07
C ASN A 264 1.66 -21.69 -0.78
N TRP A 265 0.88 -22.77 -0.78
CA TRP A 265 -0.39 -22.84 -1.49
C TRP A 265 -1.45 -23.53 -0.67
N TYR A 266 -2.60 -22.87 -0.52
CA TYR A 266 -3.83 -23.43 0.02
C TYR A 266 -4.92 -23.36 -1.03
N ASN A 267 -5.82 -24.33 -1.05
CA ASN A 267 -7.09 -24.21 -1.76
C ASN A 267 -8.03 -23.29 -0.95
N THR A 268 -8.58 -22.25 -1.56
CA THR A 268 -9.41 -21.24 -0.84
C THR A 268 -10.79 -21.73 -0.45
N ILE A 269 -11.29 -22.79 -1.10
CA ILE A 269 -12.60 -23.40 -0.82
C ILE A 269 -12.49 -24.49 0.26
N THR A 270 -11.42 -25.28 0.26
CA THR A 270 -11.27 -26.43 1.19
C THR A 270 -10.31 -26.15 2.35
N LEU A 271 -9.52 -25.07 2.27
CA LEU A 271 -8.46 -24.71 3.20
C LEU A 271 -7.31 -25.73 3.29
N GLU A 272 -7.29 -26.72 2.40
CA GLU A 272 -6.24 -27.74 2.37
C GLU A 272 -4.95 -27.21 1.70
N PRO A 273 -3.76 -27.51 2.26
CA PRO A 273 -2.49 -27.26 1.58
C PRO A 273 -2.39 -28.07 0.29
N LEU A 274 -2.08 -27.39 -0.82
CA LEU A 274 -1.92 -28.03 -2.13
C LEU A 274 -0.62 -28.86 -2.21
N ILE A 275 -0.63 -29.87 -3.09
CA ILE A 275 0.53 -30.72 -3.38
C ILE A 275 1.30 -30.13 -4.57
N PRO A 276 2.65 -30.06 -4.53
CA PRO A 276 3.53 -30.44 -3.42
C PRO A 276 3.46 -29.44 -2.26
N ARG A 277 3.50 -29.95 -1.03
CA ARG A 277 3.53 -29.11 0.18
C ARG A 277 4.96 -28.65 0.42
N TYR A 278 5.19 -27.34 0.43
CA TYR A 278 6.48 -26.75 0.76
C TYR A 278 6.30 -25.39 1.45
N ILE A 279 7.36 -24.94 2.10
CA ILE A 279 7.46 -23.63 2.72
C ILE A 279 8.28 -22.73 1.81
N SER A 280 7.75 -21.55 1.50
CA SER A 280 8.53 -20.44 0.94
C SER A 280 8.84 -19.46 2.06
N THR A 281 10.12 -19.32 2.37
CA THR A 281 10.61 -18.36 3.36
C THR A 281 10.46 -16.92 2.86
N VAL A 282 10.46 -16.72 1.53
CA VAL A 282 10.15 -15.43 0.90
C VAL A 282 8.70 -15.04 1.15
N ASP A 283 7.75 -15.94 0.89
CA ASP A 283 6.32 -15.65 1.11
C ASP A 283 5.99 -15.51 2.60
N SER A 284 6.66 -16.30 3.45
CA SER A 284 6.57 -16.14 4.91
C SER A 284 7.07 -14.75 5.33
N GLY A 285 8.20 -14.31 4.80
CA GLY A 285 8.76 -12.98 5.05
C GLY A 285 7.85 -11.84 4.58
N ASN A 286 7.26 -11.98 3.38
CA ASN A 286 6.28 -11.02 2.85
C ASN A 286 5.07 -10.90 3.79
N LEU A 287 4.46 -12.03 4.17
CA LEU A 287 3.32 -12.04 5.10
C LEU A 287 3.67 -11.38 6.44
N VAL A 288 4.84 -11.70 7.02
CA VAL A 288 5.30 -11.07 8.27
C VAL A 288 5.44 -9.55 8.09
N GLY A 289 6.04 -9.10 6.98
CA GLY A 289 6.15 -7.68 6.64
C GLY A 289 4.79 -6.99 6.56
N ASP A 290 3.83 -7.64 5.89
CA ASP A 290 2.47 -7.12 5.76
C ASP A 290 1.73 -7.07 7.10
N LEU A 291 1.87 -8.10 7.94
CA LEU A 291 1.27 -8.14 9.28
C LEU A 291 1.86 -7.07 10.21
N LEU A 292 3.15 -6.75 10.08
CA LEU A 292 3.77 -5.65 10.82
C LEU A 292 3.18 -4.30 10.43
N VAL A 293 2.98 -4.04 9.14
CA VAL A 293 2.34 -2.81 8.64
C VAL A 293 0.88 -2.75 9.09
N LEU A 294 0.13 -3.84 8.92
CA LEU A 294 -1.26 -3.94 9.36
C LEU A 294 -1.40 -3.63 10.85
N LYS A 295 -0.52 -4.19 11.69
CA LYS A 295 -0.52 -3.94 13.14
C LYS A 295 -0.41 -2.45 13.45
N GLN A 296 0.50 -1.72 12.79
CA GLN A 296 0.65 -0.29 13.02
C GLN A 296 -0.60 0.48 12.57
N GLY A 297 -1.14 0.14 11.39
CA GLY A 297 -2.40 0.72 10.91
C GLY A 297 -3.55 0.51 11.91
N LEU A 298 -3.68 -0.69 12.49
CA LEU A 298 -4.67 -0.99 13.52
C LEU A 298 -4.49 -0.13 14.79
N TYR A 299 -3.25 0.11 15.24
CA TYR A 299 -3.00 0.95 16.41
C TYR A 299 -3.33 2.43 16.23
N GLU A 300 -3.36 2.92 14.99
CA GLU A 300 -3.74 4.30 14.67
C GLU A 300 -5.26 4.52 14.67
N LEU A 301 -6.04 3.46 14.46
CA LEU A 301 -7.50 3.53 14.31
C LEU A 301 -8.23 4.16 15.50
N PRO A 302 -7.94 3.83 16.78
CA PRO A 302 -8.64 4.45 17.91
C PRO A 302 -8.50 5.98 17.97
N ALA A 303 -7.37 6.52 17.47
CA ALA A 303 -7.12 7.96 17.44
C ALA A 303 -7.62 8.64 16.15
N SER A 304 -8.24 7.88 15.25
CA SER A 304 -8.82 8.41 14.01
C SER A 304 -10.27 8.86 14.22
N PRO A 305 -10.73 9.92 13.53
CA PRO A 305 -12.14 10.33 13.55
C PRO A 305 -13.06 9.20 13.10
N VAL A 306 -14.30 9.17 13.61
CA VAL A 306 -15.32 8.18 13.21
C VAL A 306 -15.53 8.17 11.68
N LEU A 307 -15.49 9.33 11.04
CA LEU A 307 -15.47 9.45 9.59
C LEU A 307 -14.03 9.50 9.08
N SER A 308 -13.66 8.59 8.17
CA SER A 308 -12.32 8.58 7.57
C SER A 308 -11.97 9.94 6.95
N LYS A 309 -10.75 10.42 7.20
CA LYS A 309 -10.22 11.66 6.58
C LYS A 309 -10.18 11.56 5.05
N GLY A 310 -10.06 10.35 4.51
CA GLY A 310 -10.07 10.09 3.07
C GLY A 310 -11.47 10.04 2.44
N PHE A 311 -12.56 10.12 3.22
CA PHE A 311 -13.93 9.92 2.72
C PHE A 311 -14.27 10.79 1.51
N ALA A 312 -13.98 12.10 1.58
CA ALA A 312 -14.29 13.06 0.53
C ALA A 312 -13.60 12.70 -0.79
N ASP A 313 -12.29 12.46 -0.72
CA ASP A 313 -11.52 12.09 -1.91
C ASP A 313 -11.91 10.70 -2.42
N GLY A 314 -12.15 9.75 -1.53
CA GLY A 314 -12.58 8.40 -1.89
C GLY A 314 -13.93 8.38 -2.59
N LEU A 315 -14.87 9.22 -2.16
CA LEU A 315 -16.15 9.39 -2.82
C LEU A 315 -15.97 10.06 -4.18
N SER A 316 -15.10 11.07 -4.27
CA SER A 316 -14.74 11.71 -5.54
C SER A 316 -14.16 10.71 -6.55
N ASP A 317 -13.28 9.80 -6.11
CA ASP A 317 -12.72 8.73 -6.95
C ASP A 317 -13.82 7.85 -7.56
N THR A 318 -14.76 7.37 -6.72
CA THR A 318 -15.89 6.53 -7.16
C THR A 318 -16.83 7.29 -8.10
N LEU A 319 -17.16 8.55 -7.80
CA LEU A 319 -18.03 9.38 -8.64
C LEU A 319 -17.38 9.76 -9.97
N ASN A 320 -16.06 9.91 -10.02
CA ASN A 320 -15.32 10.12 -11.26
C ASN A 320 -15.41 8.88 -12.15
N LEU A 321 -15.22 7.69 -11.59
CA LEU A 321 -15.40 6.43 -12.34
C LEU A 321 -16.84 6.24 -12.84
N LEU A 322 -17.85 6.56 -12.02
CA LEU A 322 -19.24 6.56 -12.47
C LEU A 322 -19.47 7.55 -13.63
N SER A 323 -18.91 8.76 -13.53
CA SER A 323 -19.00 9.77 -14.60
C SER A 323 -18.35 9.26 -15.89
N ASP A 324 -17.13 8.73 -15.79
CA ASP A 324 -16.35 8.25 -16.93
C ASP A 324 -17.04 7.08 -17.64
N THR A 325 -17.68 6.17 -16.89
CA THR A 325 -18.45 5.06 -17.48
C THR A 325 -19.73 5.54 -18.17
N ILE A 326 -20.43 6.52 -17.61
CA ILE A 326 -21.60 7.14 -18.27
C ILE A 326 -21.17 7.87 -19.55
N ASP A 327 -20.00 8.53 -19.57
CA ASP A 327 -19.44 9.21 -20.74
C ASP A 327 -19.00 8.25 -21.85
N ALA A 328 -18.55 7.04 -21.50
CA ALA A 328 -18.12 6.04 -22.45
C ALA A 328 -19.28 5.39 -23.24
N VAL A 329 -20.50 5.38 -22.68
CA VAL A 329 -21.67 4.75 -23.32
C VAL A 329 -22.16 5.58 -24.50
N LYS A 330 -22.12 4.97 -25.70
CA LYS A 330 -22.63 5.56 -26.95
C LYS A 330 -24.06 5.07 -27.20
N GLY A 331 -25.08 5.91 -26.96
CA GLY A 331 -26.47 5.58 -27.26
C GLY A 331 -27.45 6.72 -27.02
N GLU A 332 -28.51 6.81 -27.83
CA GLU A 332 -29.56 7.85 -27.70
C GLU A 332 -30.67 7.47 -26.71
N ASN A 333 -30.83 6.18 -26.39
CA ASN A 333 -31.79 5.71 -25.42
C ASN A 333 -31.36 6.14 -24.00
N ASN A 334 -32.29 6.68 -23.22
CA ASN A 334 -32.12 7.18 -21.84
C ASN A 334 -31.35 8.51 -21.69
N ARG A 335 -31.22 9.34 -22.74
CA ARG A 335 -30.59 10.67 -22.63
C ARG A 335 -31.17 11.53 -21.49
N ALA A 336 -32.50 11.57 -21.32
CA ALA A 336 -33.13 12.36 -20.26
C ALA A 336 -32.76 11.86 -18.85
N THR A 337 -32.78 10.53 -18.64
CA THR A 337 -32.35 9.91 -17.38
C THR A 337 -30.89 10.23 -17.07
N LEU A 338 -30.00 10.10 -18.07
CA LEU A 338 -28.58 10.40 -17.91
C LEU A 338 -28.32 11.89 -17.61
N VAL A 339 -29.09 12.81 -18.18
CA VAL A 339 -28.99 14.24 -17.85
C VAL A 339 -29.35 14.49 -16.38
N SER A 340 -30.45 13.90 -15.89
CA SER A 340 -30.83 14.03 -14.47
C SER A 340 -29.80 13.39 -13.54
N VAL A 341 -29.28 12.21 -13.89
CA VAL A 341 -28.23 11.53 -13.13
C VAL A 341 -26.94 12.34 -13.08
N ARG A 342 -26.53 12.98 -14.18
CA ARG A 342 -25.33 13.84 -14.21
C ARG A 342 -25.45 15.03 -13.26
N TYR A 343 -26.63 15.63 -13.17
CA TYR A 343 -26.88 16.70 -12.20
C TYR A 343 -26.69 16.19 -10.76
N LYS A 344 -27.27 15.04 -10.42
CA LYS A 344 -27.13 14.42 -9.10
C LYS A 344 -25.69 13.98 -8.79
N ILE A 345 -24.95 13.49 -9.78
CA ILE A 345 -23.51 13.20 -9.61
C ILE A 345 -22.73 14.48 -9.32
N ALA A 346 -23.03 15.59 -10.01
CA ALA A 346 -22.39 16.88 -9.73
C ALA A 346 -22.74 17.41 -8.34
N GLU A 347 -24.00 17.23 -7.91
CA GLU A 347 -24.47 17.55 -6.56
C GLU A 347 -23.72 16.73 -5.50
N LEU A 348 -23.58 15.40 -5.70
CA LEU A 348 -22.78 14.54 -4.83
C LEU A 348 -21.31 14.94 -4.79
N LYS A 349 -20.70 15.31 -5.93
CA LYS A 349 -19.30 15.78 -5.96
C LYS A 349 -19.13 17.06 -5.18
N ASN A 350 -20.03 18.02 -5.36
CA ASN A 350 -19.98 19.31 -4.67
C ASN A 350 -20.23 19.15 -3.16
N GLY A 351 -21.21 18.33 -2.78
CA GLY A 351 -21.49 18.02 -1.39
C GLY A 351 -20.37 17.21 -0.74
N GLY A 352 -19.82 16.21 -1.42
CA GLY A 352 -18.74 15.37 -0.88
C GLY A 352 -17.38 16.06 -0.74
N ALA A 353 -17.14 17.18 -1.45
CA ALA A 353 -15.84 17.85 -1.46
C ALA A 353 -15.44 18.44 -0.10
N VAL A 354 -16.41 18.88 0.71
CA VAL A 354 -16.16 19.45 2.05
C VAL A 354 -17.20 18.92 3.01
N ILE A 355 -16.75 18.12 3.98
CA ILE A 355 -17.61 17.67 5.07
C ILE A 355 -17.62 18.74 6.16
N PRO A 356 -18.80 19.14 6.69
CA PRO A 356 -18.88 20.05 7.82
C PRO A 356 -18.06 19.55 9.00
N GLY A 357 -17.40 20.49 9.70
CA GLY A 357 -16.62 20.18 10.91
C GLY A 357 -17.49 19.67 12.06
N PRO A 358 -18.56 20.40 12.44
CA PRO A 358 -19.43 19.99 13.54
C PRO A 358 -20.10 18.65 13.28
N THR A 359 -20.09 17.78 14.28
CA THR A 359 -20.53 16.37 14.20
C THR A 359 -21.97 16.24 13.71
N MET A 360 -22.85 17.10 14.22
CA MET A 360 -24.27 17.14 13.86
C MET A 360 -24.49 17.54 12.39
N GLU A 361 -23.78 18.56 11.92
CA GLU A 361 -23.87 19.01 10.54
C GLU A 361 -23.30 17.97 9.58
N ALA A 362 -22.20 17.30 9.98
CA ALA A 362 -21.62 16.21 9.23
C ALA A 362 -22.61 15.06 9.02
N LEU A 363 -23.32 14.62 10.06
CA LEU A 363 -24.29 13.51 9.92
C LEU A 363 -25.49 13.88 9.03
N ARG A 364 -26.04 15.10 9.21
CA ARG A 364 -27.13 15.60 8.35
C ARG A 364 -26.68 15.66 6.89
N HIS A 365 -25.46 16.13 6.66
CA HIS A 365 -24.87 16.21 5.33
C HIS A 365 -24.64 14.83 4.71
N LEU A 366 -24.09 13.87 5.46
CA LEU A 366 -23.92 12.49 5.01
C LEU A 366 -25.26 11.81 4.68
N THR A 367 -26.29 12.06 5.49
CA THR A 367 -27.64 11.52 5.25
C THR A 367 -28.24 12.10 3.96
N TYR A 368 -28.07 13.40 3.71
CA TYR A 368 -28.47 14.02 2.45
C TYR A 368 -27.72 13.46 1.24
N LEU A 369 -26.41 13.21 1.36
CA LEU A 369 -25.65 12.53 0.30
C LEU A 369 -26.18 11.11 0.04
N ASP A 370 -26.57 10.38 1.09
CA ASP A 370 -27.15 9.03 0.96
C ASP A 370 -28.50 9.02 0.23
N GLU A 371 -29.33 10.04 0.48
CA GLU A 371 -30.60 10.25 -0.24
C GLU A 371 -30.35 10.46 -1.74
N ILE A 372 -29.45 11.38 -2.11
CA ILE A 372 -29.10 11.61 -3.52
C ILE A 372 -28.50 10.34 -4.16
N ALA A 373 -27.62 9.64 -3.46
CA ALA A 373 -27.03 8.40 -3.94
C ALA A 373 -28.08 7.29 -4.15
N SER A 374 -29.11 7.24 -3.30
CA SER A 374 -30.25 6.32 -3.47
C SER A 374 -31.00 6.61 -4.76
N GLU A 375 -31.22 7.88 -5.07
CA GLU A 375 -31.88 8.28 -6.31
C GLU A 375 -31.04 7.98 -7.56
N VAL A 376 -29.71 8.17 -7.48
CA VAL A 376 -28.78 7.79 -8.55
C VAL A 376 -28.81 6.28 -8.78
N LEU A 377 -28.73 5.48 -7.71
CA LEU A 377 -28.82 4.03 -7.80
C LEU A 377 -30.17 3.59 -8.36
N ALA A 378 -31.29 4.16 -7.90
CA ALA A 378 -32.62 3.83 -8.41
C ALA A 378 -32.72 4.08 -9.92
N ALA A 379 -32.22 5.23 -10.39
CA ALA A 379 -32.23 5.60 -11.81
C ALA A 379 -31.33 4.71 -12.69
N LEU A 380 -30.23 4.17 -12.13
CA LEU A 380 -29.25 3.38 -12.87
C LEU A 380 -29.36 1.85 -12.64
N SER A 381 -30.14 1.39 -11.67
CA SER A 381 -30.23 -0.02 -11.27
C SER A 381 -30.57 -0.98 -12.41
N THR A 382 -31.39 -0.53 -13.37
CA THR A 382 -31.78 -1.30 -14.56
C THR A 382 -31.10 -0.81 -15.84
N TYR A 383 -30.07 0.04 -15.73
CA TYR A 383 -29.36 0.56 -16.89
C TYR A 383 -28.65 -0.58 -17.65
N PRO A 384 -28.62 -0.63 -19.00
CA PRO A 384 -28.11 -1.79 -19.74
C PRO A 384 -26.64 -2.13 -19.48
N ASP A 385 -25.80 -1.11 -19.29
CA ASP A 385 -24.36 -1.27 -19.07
C ASP A 385 -24.05 -1.72 -17.63
N SER A 386 -23.31 -2.83 -17.47
CA SER A 386 -22.99 -3.40 -16.16
C SER A 386 -21.99 -2.57 -15.35
N GLU A 387 -21.08 -1.86 -16.01
CA GLU A 387 -20.11 -0.99 -15.34
C GLU A 387 -20.80 0.22 -14.73
N VAL A 388 -21.74 0.83 -15.47
CA VAL A 388 -22.57 1.93 -14.95
C VAL A 388 -23.36 1.47 -13.72
N ARG A 389 -23.98 0.28 -13.78
CA ARG A 389 -24.68 -0.30 -12.61
C ARG A 389 -23.75 -0.52 -11.43
N TRP A 390 -22.56 -1.06 -11.67
CA TRP A 390 -21.58 -1.36 -10.63
C TRP A 390 -21.12 -0.11 -9.89
N TRP A 391 -20.74 0.95 -10.62
CA TRP A 391 -20.26 2.19 -10.01
C TRP A 391 -21.38 2.98 -9.32
N ALA A 392 -22.62 2.88 -9.80
CA ALA A 392 -23.78 3.43 -9.10
C ALA A 392 -24.02 2.71 -7.77
N PHE A 393 -24.00 1.37 -7.77
CA PHE A 393 -24.11 0.57 -6.56
C PHE A 393 -22.98 0.85 -5.57
N SER A 394 -21.74 0.88 -6.06
CA SER A 394 -20.55 1.17 -5.26
C SER A 394 -20.63 2.55 -4.59
N THR A 395 -21.13 3.56 -5.30
CA THR A 395 -21.32 4.92 -4.77
C THR A 395 -22.28 4.91 -3.59
N LYS A 396 -23.46 4.28 -3.74
CA LYS A 396 -24.45 4.16 -2.67
C LYS A 396 -23.89 3.37 -1.49
N GLN A 397 -23.29 2.21 -1.76
CA GLN A 397 -22.74 1.33 -0.73
C GLN A 397 -21.65 2.04 0.10
N GLN A 398 -20.77 2.82 -0.55
CA GLN A 398 -19.72 3.57 0.13
C GLN A 398 -20.30 4.62 1.08
N ILE A 399 -21.27 5.43 0.63
CA ILE A 399 -21.91 6.46 1.48
C ILE A 399 -22.68 5.81 2.62
N GLU A 400 -23.49 4.80 2.32
CA GLU A 400 -24.32 4.09 3.30
C GLU A 400 -23.47 3.47 4.42
N ALA A 401 -22.35 2.84 4.06
CA ALA A 401 -21.44 2.25 5.03
C ALA A 401 -20.86 3.29 5.99
N HIS A 402 -20.46 4.46 5.48
CA HIS A 402 -19.96 5.55 6.33
C HIS A 402 -21.06 6.17 7.20
N VAL A 403 -22.27 6.35 6.67
CA VAL A 403 -23.43 6.81 7.45
C VAL A 403 -23.74 5.83 8.58
N LYS A 404 -23.69 4.53 8.29
CA LYS A 404 -23.93 3.47 9.29
C LYS A 404 -22.89 3.52 10.40
N ASP A 405 -21.61 3.63 10.09
CA ASP A 405 -20.54 3.76 11.09
C ASP A 405 -20.75 5.01 11.94
N PHE A 406 -21.03 6.15 11.29
CA PHE A 406 -21.27 7.40 11.99
C PHE A 406 -22.42 7.28 13.00
N LYS A 407 -23.57 6.74 12.58
CA LYS A 407 -24.73 6.51 13.47
C LYS A 407 -24.47 5.46 14.55
N THR A 408 -23.55 4.52 14.31
CA THR A 408 -23.22 3.48 15.28
C THR A 408 -22.44 4.04 16.47
N PHE A 409 -21.49 4.95 16.21
CA PHE A 409 -20.61 5.53 17.22
C PHE A 409 -21.03 6.91 17.73
N VAL A 410 -21.91 7.61 17.01
CA VAL A 410 -22.44 8.94 17.38
C VAL A 410 -23.96 8.85 17.44
N SER A 411 -24.50 7.98 18.30
CA SER A 411 -25.94 7.75 18.34
C SER A 411 -26.72 8.86 19.05
N TRP A 412 -26.06 9.62 19.94
CA TRP A 412 -26.68 10.71 20.72
C TRP A 412 -27.21 11.87 19.87
N GLU A 413 -26.96 11.85 18.56
CA GLU A 413 -27.52 12.81 17.63
C GLU A 413 -29.05 12.81 17.63
N SER A 414 -29.69 11.66 17.86
CA SER A 414 -31.15 11.54 17.75
C SER A 414 -31.90 12.45 18.74
N THR A 415 -31.21 12.88 19.81
CA THR A 415 -31.78 13.72 20.87
C THR A 415 -31.71 15.22 20.60
N CYS A 416 -31.06 15.69 19.52
CA CYS A 416 -30.94 17.12 19.18
C CYS A 416 -30.38 17.99 20.34
N SER A 417 -30.46 19.32 20.21
CA SER A 417 -30.02 20.27 21.24
C SER A 417 -30.82 20.14 22.54
N PRO A 418 -30.19 20.40 23.71
CA PRO A 418 -30.88 20.38 25.00
C PRO A 418 -32.06 21.37 25.02
N PRO A 419 -33.24 20.99 25.56
CA PRO A 419 -34.36 21.91 25.73
C PRO A 419 -34.02 23.05 26.68
N ASP A 420 -34.49 24.27 26.38
CA ASP A 420 -34.26 25.45 27.22
C ASP A 420 -34.79 25.27 28.66
N THR A 421 -35.79 24.41 28.84
CA THR A 421 -36.44 24.13 30.14
C THR A 421 -35.68 23.10 30.99
N ILE A 422 -34.61 22.49 30.50
CA ILE A 422 -33.97 21.35 31.17
C ILE A 422 -33.44 21.68 32.57
N LEU A 423 -32.91 22.89 32.77
CA LEU A 423 -32.39 23.32 34.07
C LEU A 423 -33.50 23.66 35.06
N ASP A 424 -34.69 24.02 34.58
CA ASP A 424 -35.86 24.30 35.41
C ASP A 424 -36.56 23.00 35.87
N GLU A 425 -36.39 21.92 35.10
CA GLU A 425 -37.00 20.61 35.35
C GLU A 425 -36.19 19.71 36.30
N VAL A 426 -34.92 20.06 36.57
CA VAL A 426 -34.00 19.25 37.37
C VAL A 426 -33.73 19.92 38.74
N PRO A 427 -33.68 19.16 39.85
CA PRO A 427 -33.33 19.72 41.15
C PRO A 427 -32.04 20.54 41.13
N GLN A 428 -32.02 21.69 41.81
CA GLN A 428 -30.88 22.63 41.79
C GLN A 428 -29.53 22.00 42.20
N ASN A 429 -29.55 21.01 43.09
CA ASN A 429 -28.35 20.28 43.50
C ASN A 429 -27.80 19.35 42.41
N LEU A 430 -28.58 19.05 41.37
CA LEU A 430 -28.21 18.20 40.24
C LEU A 430 -27.92 18.99 38.96
N SER A 431 -28.29 20.28 38.89
CA SER A 431 -28.01 21.16 37.76
C SER A 431 -26.53 21.15 37.32
N PRO A 432 -25.51 21.10 38.21
CA PRO A 432 -24.11 21.00 37.79
C PRO A 432 -23.80 19.76 36.93
N TYR A 433 -24.46 18.62 37.18
CA TYR A 433 -24.28 17.41 36.37
C TYR A 433 -24.93 17.54 34.98
N VAL A 434 -26.07 18.23 34.90
CA VAL A 434 -26.70 18.55 33.60
C VAL A 434 -25.79 19.46 32.77
N SER A 435 -25.21 20.49 33.40
CA SER A 435 -24.23 21.36 32.74
C SER A 435 -23.01 20.58 32.26
N LEU A 436 -22.52 19.61 33.04
CA LEU A 436 -21.40 18.74 32.63
C LEU A 436 -21.74 17.92 31.37
N ILE A 437 -22.95 17.35 31.29
CA ILE A 437 -23.44 16.64 30.10
C ILE A 437 -23.47 17.58 28.89
N CYS A 438 -24.07 18.77 29.04
CA CYS A 438 -24.15 19.75 27.96
C CYS A 438 -22.76 20.18 27.47
N THR A 439 -21.81 20.42 28.37
CA THR A 439 -20.42 20.75 28.02
C THR A 439 -19.74 19.61 27.28
N LYS A 440 -19.93 18.36 27.73
CA LYS A 440 -19.33 17.19 27.05
C LYS A 440 -19.94 16.98 25.66
N LEU A 441 -21.25 17.17 25.50
CA LEU A 441 -21.90 17.14 24.19
C LEU A 441 -21.39 18.23 23.27
N GLU A 442 -21.22 19.46 23.77
CA GLU A 442 -20.66 20.56 22.98
C GLU A 442 -19.22 20.26 22.53
N GLU A 443 -18.40 19.67 23.41
CA GLU A 443 -17.05 19.22 23.07
C GLU A 443 -17.06 18.17 21.96
N LEU A 444 -17.87 17.12 22.09
CA LEU A 444 -18.00 16.03 21.11
C LEU A 444 -18.66 16.46 19.79
N ASN A 445 -19.44 17.54 19.81
CA ASN A 445 -20.13 18.06 18.62
C ASN A 445 -19.34 19.15 17.90
N ARG A 446 -18.27 19.70 18.50
CA ARG A 446 -17.43 20.75 17.89
C ARG A 446 -16.72 20.26 16.63
N GLN A 447 -16.27 19.01 16.65
CA GLN A 447 -15.63 18.32 15.53
C GLN A 447 -15.98 16.84 15.60
N ILE A 448 -15.97 16.15 14.45
CA ILE A 448 -16.19 14.70 14.38
C ILE A 448 -15.25 14.00 15.38
N PRO A 449 -15.78 13.30 16.41
CA PRO A 449 -14.97 12.72 17.46
C PRO A 449 -14.17 11.52 16.93
N THR A 450 -13.07 11.21 17.61
CA THR A 450 -12.34 9.95 17.40
C THR A 450 -13.05 8.80 18.11
N ILE A 451 -12.75 7.56 17.70
CA ILE A 451 -13.27 6.37 18.39
C ILE A 451 -12.86 6.37 19.88
N ARG A 452 -11.65 6.87 20.19
CA ARG A 452 -11.17 7.04 21.56
C ARG A 452 -11.96 8.08 22.33
N ASP A 453 -12.31 9.21 21.71
CA ASP A 453 -13.14 10.24 22.37
C ASP A 453 -14.53 9.68 22.72
N VAL A 454 -15.12 8.88 21.81
CA VAL A 454 -16.41 8.20 22.05
C VAL A 454 -16.30 7.16 23.17
N ALA A 455 -15.26 6.32 23.16
CA ALA A 455 -15.03 5.36 24.24
C ALA A 455 -14.80 6.06 25.60
N GLY A 456 -14.12 7.21 25.59
CA GLY A 456 -13.84 8.03 26.77
C GLY A 456 -15.09 8.58 27.48
N ILE A 457 -16.25 8.63 26.83
CA ILE A 457 -17.50 9.14 27.44
C ILE A 457 -17.81 8.47 28.78
N LYS A 458 -17.63 7.15 28.88
CA LYS A 458 -17.89 6.42 30.13
C LYS A 458 -17.00 6.92 31.27
N GLN A 459 -15.70 7.01 31.01
CA GLN A 459 -14.72 7.42 32.02
C GLN A 459 -14.82 8.91 32.34
N ASP A 460 -15.00 9.76 31.32
CA ASP A 460 -14.99 11.22 31.44
C ASP A 460 -16.30 11.79 31.96
N LEU A 461 -17.45 11.16 31.66
CA LEU A 461 -18.76 11.70 31.98
C LEU A 461 -19.57 10.75 32.87
N LEU A 462 -19.79 9.51 32.43
CA LEU A 462 -20.77 8.62 33.08
C LEU A 462 -20.38 8.25 34.52
N THR A 463 -19.09 8.20 34.84
CA THR A 463 -18.60 7.98 36.23
C THR A 463 -18.84 9.19 37.15
N GLN A 464 -18.93 10.40 36.61
CA GLN A 464 -19.04 11.64 37.38
C GLN A 464 -20.49 12.01 37.71
N ILE A 465 -21.45 11.55 36.91
CA ILE A 465 -22.88 11.90 37.03
C ILE A 465 -23.69 10.91 37.87
N GLY A 466 -23.04 10.12 38.74
CA GLY A 466 -23.68 9.10 39.58
C GLY A 466 -24.94 9.57 40.32
N PRO A 467 -24.92 10.71 41.03
CA PRO A 467 -26.11 11.24 41.71
C PRO A 467 -27.27 11.59 40.78
N LEU A 468 -26.97 12.04 39.55
CA LEU A 468 -27.99 12.33 38.54
C LEU A 468 -28.61 11.02 38.00
N LEU A 469 -27.80 9.98 37.77
CA LEU A 469 -28.29 8.66 37.35
C LEU A 469 -29.19 8.02 38.42
N GLU A 470 -28.85 8.16 39.70
CA GLU A 470 -29.68 7.69 40.80
C GLU A 470 -31.04 8.42 40.82
N TRP A 471 -31.02 9.76 40.68
CA TRP A 471 -32.24 10.54 40.59
C TRP A 471 -33.13 10.06 39.44
N ILE A 472 -32.61 9.98 38.20
CA ILE A 472 -33.36 9.49 37.03
C ILE A 472 -34.02 8.14 37.29
N ASN A 473 -33.28 7.18 37.88
CA ASN A 473 -33.81 5.85 38.16
C ASN A 473 -34.94 5.86 39.20
N THR A 474 -34.89 6.79 40.16
CA THR A 474 -35.95 6.96 41.17
C THR A 474 -37.18 7.68 40.62
N THR A 475 -37.01 8.72 39.80
CA THR A 475 -38.13 9.49 39.21
C THR A 475 -38.80 8.77 38.04
N GLY A 476 -38.09 7.94 37.28
CA GLY A 476 -38.67 7.14 36.19
C GLY A 476 -39.67 6.08 36.65
N ASN A 477 -39.57 5.60 37.90
CA ASN A 477 -40.52 4.64 38.50
C ASN A 477 -41.78 5.31 39.10
N SER A 478 -41.72 6.60 39.38
CA SER A 478 -42.87 7.40 39.78
C SER A 478 -43.44 8.07 38.53
N GLY A 479 -44.49 7.49 37.91
CA GLY A 479 -45.05 7.93 36.63
C GLY A 479 -45.67 9.35 36.58
N SER A 480 -44.98 10.38 37.07
CA SER A 480 -45.49 11.74 37.25
C SER A 480 -44.64 12.84 36.57
N ILE A 481 -43.57 12.52 35.84
CA ILE A 481 -42.74 13.53 35.16
C ILE A 481 -42.66 13.20 33.67
N SER A 482 -43.61 13.74 32.91
CA SER A 482 -43.64 13.74 31.44
C SER A 482 -43.13 15.09 30.91
N CYS A 483 -41.98 15.54 31.39
CA CYS A 483 -41.39 16.81 30.94
C CYS A 483 -40.32 16.56 29.87
N SER A 484 -40.23 17.45 28.89
CA SER A 484 -39.39 17.30 27.70
C SER A 484 -37.89 17.23 28.02
N GLY A 485 -37.42 17.97 29.02
CA GLY A 485 -36.02 17.95 29.45
C GLY A 485 -35.63 16.65 30.16
N HIS A 486 -36.51 16.10 31.00
CA HIS A 486 -36.26 14.80 31.64
C HIS A 486 -36.17 13.65 30.63
N GLN A 487 -37.08 13.61 29.64
CA GLN A 487 -37.07 12.60 28.59
C GLN A 487 -35.84 12.71 27.69
N TRP A 488 -35.48 13.95 27.30
CA TRP A 488 -34.24 14.21 26.56
C TRP A 488 -33.03 13.65 27.31
N LEU A 489 -32.91 13.96 28.59
CA LEU A 489 -31.76 13.57 29.40
C LEU A 489 -31.60 12.06 29.54
N ILE A 490 -32.71 11.32 29.68
CA ILE A 490 -32.71 9.85 29.69
C ILE A 490 -32.19 9.32 28.36
N GLN A 491 -32.79 9.75 27.25
CA GLN A 491 -32.47 9.25 25.92
C GLN A 491 -31.02 9.57 25.54
N THR A 492 -30.55 10.80 25.80
CA THR A 492 -29.20 11.23 25.49
C THR A 492 -28.17 10.41 26.26
N LEU A 493 -28.40 10.17 27.57
CA LEU A 493 -27.48 9.38 28.39
C LEU A 493 -27.44 7.91 27.98
N GLU A 494 -28.58 7.33 27.59
CA GLU A 494 -28.65 5.97 27.07
C GLU A 494 -27.88 5.83 25.75
N GLU A 495 -28.05 6.79 24.84
CA GLU A 495 -27.33 6.81 23.57
C GLU A 495 -25.84 7.05 23.73
N MET A 496 -25.44 7.99 24.59
CA MET A 496 -24.03 8.22 24.93
C MET A 496 -23.39 6.98 25.56
N ARG A 497 -24.11 6.27 26.44
CA ARG A 497 -23.66 5.00 27.02
C ARG A 497 -23.50 3.93 25.96
N SER A 498 -24.53 3.71 25.12
CA SER A 498 -24.46 2.70 24.06
C SER A 498 -23.35 2.99 23.06
N SER A 499 -23.12 4.26 22.70
CA SER A 499 -22.05 4.65 21.80
C SER A 499 -20.67 4.38 22.42
N SER A 500 -20.51 4.73 23.70
CA SER A 500 -19.29 4.49 24.47
C SER A 500 -18.97 2.99 24.59
N GLU A 501 -19.95 2.17 24.93
CA GLU A 501 -19.80 0.71 25.04
C GLU A 501 -19.40 0.08 23.70
N ARG A 502 -20.05 0.47 22.60
CA ARG A 502 -19.69 0.00 21.25
C ARG A 502 -18.26 0.43 20.88
N ALA A 503 -17.87 1.65 21.19
CA ALA A 503 -16.51 2.13 20.92
C ALA A 503 -15.46 1.38 21.77
N GLU A 504 -15.75 1.06 23.03
CA GLU A 504 -14.88 0.23 23.88
C GLU A 504 -14.71 -1.19 23.29
N GLU A 505 -15.80 -1.86 22.93
CA GLU A 505 -15.78 -3.18 22.28
C GLU A 505 -15.03 -3.16 20.95
N PHE A 506 -15.16 -2.07 20.21
CA PHE A 506 -14.48 -1.88 18.93
C PHE A 506 -12.96 -1.71 19.12
N ILE A 507 -12.52 -0.90 20.11
CA ILE A 507 -11.10 -0.76 20.47
C ILE A 507 -10.52 -2.10 20.96
N GLN A 508 -11.28 -2.86 21.73
CA GLN A 508 -10.86 -4.21 22.16
C GLN A 508 -10.67 -5.14 20.95
N SER A 509 -11.60 -5.10 20.00
CA SER A 509 -11.49 -5.88 18.75
C SER A 509 -10.26 -5.48 17.94
N ILE A 510 -9.97 -4.19 17.82
CA ILE A 510 -8.75 -3.67 17.17
C ILE A 510 -7.49 -4.21 17.86
N THR A 511 -7.46 -4.16 19.19
CA THR A 511 -6.32 -4.64 19.99
C THR A 511 -6.09 -6.14 19.80
N LEU A 512 -7.17 -6.93 19.83
CA LEU A 512 -7.11 -8.36 19.58
C LEU A 512 -6.56 -8.68 18.18
N LEU A 513 -7.00 -7.95 17.15
CA LEU A 513 -6.47 -8.14 15.79
C LEU A 513 -4.99 -7.75 15.73
N ALA A 514 -4.57 -6.67 16.38
CA ALA A 514 -3.16 -6.28 16.44
C ALA A 514 -2.29 -7.36 17.12
N ASP A 515 -2.78 -7.98 18.19
CA ASP A 515 -2.10 -9.10 18.87
C ASP A 515 -2.07 -10.37 18.00
N GLN A 516 -3.15 -10.66 17.26
CA GLN A 516 -3.18 -11.74 16.30
C GLN A 516 -2.17 -11.55 15.16
N SER A 517 -1.95 -10.31 14.70
CA SER A 517 -0.88 -10.01 13.73
C SER A 517 0.50 -10.38 14.27
N ILE A 518 0.76 -10.17 15.57
CA ILE A 518 2.01 -10.60 16.22
C ILE A 518 2.09 -12.12 16.24
N SER A 519 1.04 -12.80 16.71
CA SER A 519 1.03 -14.26 16.81
C SER A 519 1.19 -14.95 15.44
N PHE A 520 0.58 -14.43 14.37
CA PHE A 520 0.77 -14.95 13.02
C PHE A 520 2.15 -14.64 12.43
N SER A 521 2.90 -13.70 13.03
CA SER A 521 4.26 -13.37 12.64
C SER A 521 5.32 -14.17 13.40
N GLU A 522 4.93 -14.95 14.42
CA GLU A 522 5.82 -15.84 15.16
C GLU A 522 6.12 -17.11 14.34
N ILE A 523 7.29 -17.11 13.72
CA ILE A 523 7.70 -18.12 12.75
C ILE A 523 9.13 -18.60 13.09
N ASP A 524 9.34 -19.91 13.11
CA ASP A 524 10.64 -20.54 13.39
C ASP A 524 11.53 -20.51 12.13
N TYR A 525 12.48 -19.58 12.08
CA TYR A 525 13.52 -19.53 11.03
C TYR A 525 14.78 -20.34 11.39
N GLU A 526 14.88 -20.95 12.58
CA GLU A 526 16.08 -21.64 13.03
C GLU A 526 16.42 -22.84 12.14
N PHE A 527 15.42 -23.49 11.53
CA PHE A 527 15.67 -24.62 10.61
C PHE A 527 16.44 -24.24 9.32
N LEU A 528 16.57 -22.94 9.01
CA LEU A 528 17.43 -22.45 7.92
C LEU A 528 18.90 -22.37 8.32
N TYR A 529 19.18 -22.42 9.62
CA TYR A 529 20.51 -22.34 10.19
C TYR A 529 20.93 -23.71 10.70
N ASP A 530 22.07 -24.20 10.22
CA ASP A 530 22.68 -25.40 10.78
C ASP A 530 23.57 -24.99 11.96
N HIS A 531 23.08 -25.23 13.18
CA HIS A 531 23.79 -24.92 14.42
C HIS A 531 25.06 -25.75 14.63
N GLU A 532 25.22 -26.89 13.94
CA GLU A 532 26.44 -27.69 13.99
C GLU A 532 27.45 -27.29 12.91
N SER A 533 27.03 -26.45 11.97
CA SER A 533 27.93 -25.91 10.97
C SER A 533 28.70 -24.71 11.53
N ASP A 534 29.97 -24.93 11.88
CA ASP A 534 31.01 -23.88 11.90
C ASP A 534 31.33 -23.44 10.44
N LEU A 535 30.30 -23.18 9.63
CA LEU A 535 30.42 -22.78 8.21
C LEU A 535 30.66 -21.28 8.05
#